data_AF-A0A6P6W8F5-F1
#
_entry.id   AF-A0A6P6W8F5-F1
#
_cell.length_a   1.000
_cell.length_b   1.000
_cell.length_c   1.000
_cell.angle_alpha   90.00
_cell.angle_beta   90.00
_cell.angle_gamma   90.00
#
_symmetry.space_group_name_H-M   'P 1'
#
loop_
_entity.id
_entity.type
_entity.pdbx_description
1 polymer ?
#
loop_
_entity_poly.entity_id
_entity_poly.type
_entity_poly.pdbx_seq_one_letter_code
_entity_poly.pdbx_strand_id
1 'polypeptide(L)'
;MAPAATAPISRCVLIVILIFSLLIQPSISIYCDEDDCYDLLGVPQNANASEIKKAYYRLSLKHHPDKNPDPESRKIFVKIANAYEILKDEATREQYDYAIAHPEEVFYNTARYYRAYYGHKTDPRAVIVGLLLVLSAFQYLNQWTRYKQAVDMVKRTPAFKNKLKALELERTGGMTIRKKSNKQINKKMEEDLSNELELQIKGAEKPSVWGLLGIRFILLPYTIGKLLLWHGCWFWRYNVKRSPYSWEDASYLTQRSLGVPPDSWTFIDESTKEDLVQRRLWEKSNLQSYLAEMRKESKRRR
;
A
#
# COMPACT_ATOMS: atom_id res chain seq x y z
N MET A 1 32.31 29.19 -51.33
CA MET A 1 31.47 29.04 -50.12
C MET A 1 32.34 28.40 -49.04
N ALA A 2 32.78 29.18 -48.05
CA ALA A 2 33.58 28.69 -46.93
C ALA A 2 32.68 28.54 -45.69
N PRO A 3 32.74 27.44 -44.94
CA PRO A 3 32.00 27.32 -43.69
C PRO A 3 32.75 28.03 -42.55
N ALA A 4 32.01 28.84 -41.79
CA ALA A 4 32.50 29.59 -40.65
C ALA A 4 32.87 28.64 -39.48
N ALA A 5 34.07 28.83 -38.93
CA ALA A 5 34.54 28.17 -37.73
C ALA A 5 33.82 28.72 -36.49
N THR A 6 33.10 27.88 -35.76
CA THR A 6 32.49 28.21 -34.46
C THR A 6 33.50 27.94 -33.33
N ALA A 7 33.74 28.96 -32.50
CA ALA A 7 34.79 28.99 -31.48
C ALA A 7 34.55 28.04 -30.27
N PRO A 8 35.60 27.53 -29.60
CA PRO A 8 35.54 26.56 -28.49
C PRO A 8 35.17 27.16 -27.11
N ILE A 9 34.67 28.39 -27.05
CA ILE A 9 34.51 29.18 -25.81
C ILE A 9 33.46 28.57 -24.85
N SER A 10 32.50 27.80 -25.37
CA SER A 10 31.44 27.17 -24.56
C SER A 10 31.93 26.07 -23.62
N ARG A 11 32.97 25.30 -23.99
CA ARG A 11 33.43 24.15 -23.21
C ARG A 11 34.24 24.56 -21.98
N CYS A 12 35.08 25.58 -22.10
CA CYS A 12 35.88 26.09 -20.97
C CYS A 12 35.01 26.75 -19.90
N VAL A 13 33.96 27.50 -20.30
CA VAL A 13 33.01 28.11 -19.36
C VAL A 13 32.23 27.05 -18.60
N LEU A 14 31.78 25.98 -19.27
CA LEU A 14 31.11 24.86 -18.61
C LEU A 14 32.03 24.13 -17.61
N ILE A 15 33.30 23.92 -17.96
CA ILE A 15 34.27 23.29 -17.05
C ILE A 15 34.54 24.18 -15.84
N VAL A 16 34.67 25.50 -16.03
CA VAL A 16 34.86 26.45 -14.93
C VAL A 16 33.63 26.52 -14.04
N ILE A 17 32.41 26.53 -14.60
CA ILE A 17 31.16 26.47 -13.82
C ILE A 17 31.06 25.16 -13.05
N LEU A 18 31.45 24.03 -13.66
CA LEU A 18 31.41 22.72 -13.02
C LEU A 18 32.45 22.62 -11.88
N ILE A 19 33.66 23.15 -12.08
CA ILE A 19 34.69 23.28 -11.03
C ILE A 19 34.21 24.23 -9.93
N PHE A 20 33.62 25.39 -10.27
CA PHE A 20 33.10 26.35 -9.30
C PHE A 20 31.93 25.77 -8.49
N SER A 21 31.07 24.98 -9.14
CA SER A 21 29.98 24.25 -8.46
C SER A 21 30.49 23.11 -7.55
N LEU A 22 31.67 22.55 -7.84
CA LEU A 22 32.34 21.57 -6.97
C LEU A 22 33.10 22.23 -5.81
N LEU A 23 33.46 23.52 -5.94
CA LEU A 23 34.14 24.31 -4.91
C LEU A 23 33.16 24.95 -3.90
N ILE A 24 31.90 25.16 -4.29
CA ILE A 24 30.85 25.58 -3.36
C ILE A 24 30.36 24.33 -2.64
N GLN A 25 31.05 23.93 -1.58
CA GLN A 25 30.44 23.06 -0.58
C GLN A 25 29.45 23.93 0.21
N PRO A 26 28.13 23.69 0.16
CA PRO A 26 27.24 24.33 1.11
C PRO A 26 27.59 23.76 2.48
N SER A 27 28.23 24.57 3.33
CA SER A 27 28.28 24.32 4.76
C SER A 27 26.86 24.46 5.28
N ILE A 28 26.08 23.39 5.20
CA ILE A 28 24.78 23.32 5.84
C ILE A 28 25.09 23.15 7.32
N SER A 29 25.04 24.25 8.06
CA SER A 29 24.98 24.22 9.49
C SER A 29 23.61 23.73 9.94
N ILE A 30 23.56 22.58 10.60
CA ILE A 30 22.30 21.86 10.90
C ILE A 30 21.80 22.14 12.32
N TYR A 31 22.73 22.52 13.21
CA TYR A 31 22.49 22.73 14.63
C TYR A 31 22.11 24.19 14.92
N CYS A 32 23.08 25.08 15.12
CA CYS A 32 22.88 26.48 15.50
C CYS A 32 23.17 27.47 14.37
N ASP A 33 22.87 27.08 13.13
CA ASP A 33 23.27 27.81 11.92
C ASP A 33 24.80 28.11 11.95
N GLU A 34 25.23 29.29 11.52
CA GLU A 34 26.65 29.65 11.48
C GLU A 34 27.28 29.93 12.86
N ASP A 35 26.48 29.90 13.94
CA ASP A 35 26.94 30.19 15.30
C ASP A 35 27.18 28.90 16.11
N ASP A 36 28.11 28.94 17.07
CA ASP A 36 28.25 27.87 18.06
C ASP A 36 27.13 27.96 19.12
N CYS A 37 26.43 26.85 19.38
CA CYS A 37 25.40 26.75 20.41
C CYS A 37 25.90 27.14 21.82
N TYR A 38 27.17 26.84 22.15
CA TYR A 38 27.77 27.22 23.43
C TYR A 38 27.96 28.74 23.54
N ASP A 39 28.44 29.34 22.45
CA ASP A 39 28.67 30.79 22.36
C ASP A 39 27.35 31.57 22.38
N LEU A 40 26.30 31.07 21.70
CA LEU A 40 24.96 31.66 21.74
C LEU A 40 24.37 31.73 23.16
N LEU A 41 24.69 30.74 24.01
CA LEU A 41 24.28 30.73 25.41
C LEU A 41 25.29 31.43 26.34
N GLY A 42 26.50 31.71 25.85
CA GLY A 42 27.60 32.27 26.62
C GLY A 42 28.05 31.35 27.75
N VAL A 43 28.14 30.04 27.47
CA VAL A 43 28.61 29.01 28.40
C VAL A 43 29.77 28.23 27.79
N PRO A 44 30.73 27.73 28.59
CA PRO A 44 31.81 26.89 28.06
C PRO A 44 31.30 25.50 27.68
N GLN A 45 32.01 24.79 26.79
CA GLN A 45 31.67 23.43 26.36
C GLN A 45 31.65 22.41 27.52
N ASN A 46 32.32 22.68 28.64
CA ASN A 46 32.28 21.85 29.85
C ASN A 46 31.16 22.22 30.83
N ALA A 47 30.27 23.17 30.48
CA ALA A 47 29.20 23.62 31.35
C ALA A 47 28.24 22.47 31.70
N ASN A 48 27.78 22.44 32.96
CA ASN A 48 26.78 21.46 33.37
C ASN A 48 25.37 21.84 32.90
N ALA A 49 24.43 20.90 32.94
CA ALA A 49 23.04 21.13 32.51
C ALA A 49 22.35 22.28 33.28
N SER A 50 22.74 22.53 34.53
CA SER A 50 22.18 23.60 35.37
C SER A 50 22.65 24.99 34.90
N GLU A 51 23.92 25.12 34.54
CA GLU A 51 24.52 26.34 33.97
C GLU A 51 23.91 26.68 32.62
N ILE A 52 23.79 25.69 31.73
CA ILE A 52 23.14 25.82 30.42
C ILE A 52 21.70 26.32 30.59
N LYS A 53 20.93 25.67 31.48
CA LYS A 53 19.54 26.08 31.78
C LYS A 53 19.45 27.50 32.35
N LYS A 54 20.36 27.87 33.25
CA LYS A 54 20.39 29.20 33.85
C LYS A 54 20.74 30.28 32.84
N ALA A 55 21.69 30.00 31.95
CA ALA A 55 22.08 30.89 30.86
C ALA A 55 20.93 31.12 29.87
N TYR A 56 20.27 30.04 29.44
CA TYR A 56 19.07 30.10 28.62
C TYR A 56 17.98 30.95 29.27
N TYR A 57 17.65 30.73 30.55
CA TYR A 57 16.60 31.49 31.22
C TYR A 57 16.89 32.99 31.27
N ARG A 58 18.14 33.37 31.58
CA ARG A 58 18.59 34.77 31.61
C ARG A 58 18.45 35.43 30.23
N LEU A 59 18.91 34.75 29.18
CA LEU A 59 18.88 35.29 27.82
C LEU A 59 17.47 35.32 27.24
N SER A 60 16.65 34.31 27.50
CA SER A 60 15.25 34.25 27.10
C SER A 60 14.41 35.38 27.69
N LEU A 61 14.61 35.72 28.97
CA LEU A 61 13.95 36.87 29.59
C LEU A 61 14.41 38.20 28.99
N LYS A 62 15.69 38.31 28.62
CA LYS A 62 16.27 39.51 28.01
C LYS A 62 15.75 39.72 26.58
N HIS A 63 15.61 38.65 25.80
CA HIS A 63 15.23 38.72 24.38
C HIS A 63 13.76 38.37 24.11
N HIS A 64 12.94 38.20 25.14
CA HIS A 64 11.55 37.77 25.01
C HIS A 64 10.75 38.73 24.10
N PRO A 65 10.01 38.23 23.09
CA PRO A 65 9.33 39.07 22.10
C PRO A 65 8.22 39.96 22.70
N ASP A 66 7.67 39.59 23.86
CA ASP A 66 6.69 40.40 24.59
C ASP A 66 7.31 41.63 25.26
N LYS A 67 8.56 41.51 25.73
CA LYS A 67 9.27 42.60 26.41
C LYS A 67 10.11 43.45 25.46
N ASN A 68 10.52 42.87 24.34
CA ASN A 68 11.31 43.50 23.29
C ASN A 68 10.66 43.25 21.93
N PRO A 69 9.88 44.20 21.40
CA PRO A 69 9.20 44.06 20.11
C PRO A 69 10.13 44.18 18.90
N ASP A 70 11.43 44.39 19.12
CA ASP A 70 12.43 44.51 18.07
C ASP A 70 12.58 43.19 17.27
N PRO A 71 12.59 43.25 15.91
CA PRO A 71 12.73 42.06 15.08
C PRO A 71 14.04 41.29 15.30
N GLU A 72 15.14 41.96 15.67
CA GLU A 72 16.41 41.32 15.99
C GLU A 72 16.34 40.55 17.31
N SER A 73 15.61 41.08 18.30
CA SER A 73 15.39 40.35 19.56
C SER A 73 14.66 39.03 19.33
N ARG A 74 13.70 39.00 18.40
CA ARG A 74 13.01 37.76 18.01
C ARG A 74 13.95 36.75 17.37
N LYS A 75 14.84 37.19 16.46
CA LYS A 75 15.84 36.30 15.83
C LYS A 75 16.78 35.70 16.87
N ILE A 76 17.31 36.53 17.76
CA ILE A 76 18.21 36.10 18.84
C ILE A 76 17.49 35.12 19.77
N PHE A 77 16.23 35.38 20.12
CA PHE A 77 15.42 34.47 20.92
C PHE A 77 15.28 33.08 20.28
N VAL A 78 14.99 33.02 18.98
CA VAL A 78 14.91 31.74 18.24
C VAL A 78 16.24 30.99 18.26
N LYS A 79 17.36 31.69 18.03
CA LYS A 79 18.71 31.11 18.09
C LYS A 79 19.04 30.54 19.47
N ILE A 80 18.78 31.30 20.53
CA ILE A 80 18.99 30.87 21.92
C ILE A 80 18.12 29.67 22.29
N ALA A 81 16.87 29.65 21.84
CA ALA A 81 15.97 28.52 22.05
C ALA A 81 16.47 27.26 21.34
N ASN A 82 16.92 27.39 20.10
CA ASN A 82 17.50 26.26 19.35
C ASN A 82 18.78 25.73 20.01
N ALA A 83 19.71 26.62 20.39
CA ALA A 83 20.92 26.26 21.12
C ALA A 83 20.63 25.52 22.42
N TYR A 84 19.63 25.99 23.19
CA TYR A 84 19.21 25.29 24.40
C TYR A 84 18.61 23.91 24.10
N GLU A 85 17.73 23.77 23.12
CA GLU A 85 17.14 22.45 22.77
C GLU A 85 18.22 21.44 22.35
N ILE A 86 19.28 21.88 21.66
CA ILE A 86 20.41 21.02 21.27
C ILE A 86 21.25 20.62 22.50
N LEU A 87 21.55 21.57 23.39
CA LEU A 87 22.47 21.36 24.52
C LEU A 87 21.81 20.83 25.80
N LYS A 88 20.48 20.84 25.88
CA LYS A 88 19.71 20.48 27.09
C LYS A 88 19.77 18.99 27.41
N ASP A 89 19.58 18.13 26.42
CA ASP A 89 19.57 16.69 26.59
C ASP A 89 20.97 16.13 26.28
N GLU A 90 21.48 15.25 27.15
CA GLU A 90 22.85 14.72 27.02
C GLU A 90 23.08 14.03 25.67
N ALA A 91 22.08 13.30 25.16
CA ALA A 91 22.16 12.59 23.90
C ALA A 91 22.23 13.52 22.67
N THR A 92 21.59 14.69 22.71
CA THR A 92 21.66 15.68 21.61
C THR A 92 22.90 16.55 21.73
N ARG A 93 23.37 16.79 22.96
CA ARG A 93 24.65 17.44 23.22
C ARG A 93 25.83 16.61 22.71
N GLU A 94 25.86 15.31 23.02
CA GLU A 94 26.91 14.40 22.53
C GLU A 94 26.93 14.35 20.99
N GLN A 95 25.76 14.43 20.35
CA GLN A 95 25.65 14.52 18.89
C GLN A 95 26.27 15.80 18.34
N TYR A 96 26.00 16.93 19.01
CA TYR A 96 26.56 18.22 18.64
C TYR A 96 28.07 18.25 18.86
N ASP A 97 28.55 17.79 20.01
CA ASP A 97 29.99 17.68 20.32
C ASP A 97 30.72 16.79 19.32
N TYR A 98 30.11 15.66 18.92
CA TYR A 98 30.64 14.79 17.87
C TYR A 98 30.73 15.52 16.52
N ALA A 99 29.70 16.29 16.15
CA ALA A 99 29.67 17.03 14.91
C ALA A 99 30.70 18.18 14.87
N ILE A 100 30.98 18.82 16.01
CA ILE A 100 32.09 19.79 16.15
C ILE A 100 33.44 19.08 15.94
N ALA A 101 33.62 17.90 16.53
CA ALA A 101 34.87 17.15 16.45
C ALA A 101 35.14 16.54 15.05
N HIS A 102 34.08 16.19 14.30
CA HIS A 102 34.15 15.53 12.99
C HIS A 102 33.34 16.30 11.93
N PRO A 103 33.76 17.52 11.54
CA PRO A 103 33.03 18.35 10.58
C PRO A 103 32.97 17.74 9.16
N GLU A 104 33.88 16.84 8.81
CA GLU A 104 33.93 16.15 7.52
C GLU A 104 32.79 15.14 7.32
N GLU A 105 32.19 14.63 8.39
CA GLU A 105 31.15 13.59 8.35
C GLU A 105 29.73 14.15 8.12
N VAL A 106 29.59 15.07 7.16
CA VAL A 106 28.36 15.85 6.92
C VAL A 106 27.11 14.96 6.83
N PHE A 107 27.13 13.91 6.01
CA PHE A 107 25.98 13.02 5.83
C PHE A 107 25.58 12.27 7.11
N TYR A 108 26.56 11.85 7.90
CA TYR A 108 26.33 11.09 9.12
C TYR A 108 25.74 12.01 10.21
N ASN A 109 26.37 13.17 10.43
CA ASN A 109 25.91 14.18 11.38
C ASN A 109 24.49 14.66 11.03
N THR A 110 24.22 14.88 9.74
CA THR A 110 22.89 15.21 9.22
C THR A 110 21.87 14.13 9.57
N ALA A 111 22.15 12.86 9.22
CA ALA A 111 21.22 11.78 9.46
C ALA A 111 20.92 11.58 10.96
N ARG A 112 21.94 11.75 11.81
CA ARG A 112 21.82 11.64 13.27
C ARG A 112 20.94 12.76 13.83
N TYR A 113 21.17 14.01 13.42
CA TYR A 113 20.34 15.15 13.77
C TYR A 113 18.87 14.93 13.38
N TYR A 114 18.58 14.60 12.12
CA TYR A 114 17.20 14.42 11.65
C TYR A 114 16.51 13.26 12.37
N ARG A 115 17.24 12.18 12.65
CA ARG A 115 16.70 11.04 13.41
C ARG A 115 16.39 11.41 14.86
N ALA A 116 17.22 12.21 15.51
CA ALA A 116 16.99 12.64 16.88
C ALA A 116 15.84 13.66 16.97
N TYR A 117 15.80 14.62 16.05
CA TYR A 117 14.84 15.73 16.07
C TYR A 117 13.46 15.34 15.52
N TYR A 118 13.42 14.64 14.37
CA TYR A 118 12.19 14.22 13.69
C TYR A 118 11.87 12.74 13.84
N GLY A 119 12.65 12.02 14.65
CA GLY A 119 12.36 10.63 15.00
C GLY A 119 10.95 10.51 15.56
N HIS A 120 10.12 9.68 14.91
CA HIS A 120 8.79 9.40 15.40
C HIS A 120 8.88 8.77 16.79
N LYS A 121 8.17 9.35 17.76
CA LYS A 121 8.10 8.81 19.12
C LYS A 121 7.28 7.52 19.19
N THR A 122 6.44 7.26 18.19
CA THR A 122 5.58 6.09 18.09
C THR A 122 6.08 5.14 17.02
N ASP A 123 6.04 3.84 17.31
CA ASP A 123 6.42 2.81 16.36
C ASP A 123 5.51 2.87 15.10
N PRO A 124 6.05 3.16 13.90
CA PRO A 124 5.24 3.28 12.69
C PRO A 124 4.50 1.98 12.36
N ARG A 125 5.06 0.85 12.81
CA ARG A 125 4.47 -0.48 12.70
C ARG A 125 3.13 -0.57 13.42
N ALA A 126 3.03 -0.03 14.63
CA ALA A 126 1.79 -0.04 15.40
C ALA A 126 0.70 0.80 14.69
N VAL A 127 1.09 1.93 14.10
CA VAL A 127 0.18 2.77 13.31
C VAL A 127 -0.33 2.02 12.09
N ILE A 128 0.54 1.30 11.37
CA ILE A 128 0.15 0.48 10.21
C ILE A 128 -0.81 -0.64 10.62
N VAL A 129 -0.53 -1.36 11.70
CA VAL A 129 -1.42 -2.42 12.22
C VAL A 129 -2.77 -1.84 12.62
N GLY A 130 -2.80 -0.72 13.34
CA GLY A 130 -4.02 -0.03 13.72
C GLY A 130 -4.85 0.38 12.49
N LEU A 131 -4.20 0.96 11.49
CA LEU A 131 -4.84 1.35 10.23
C LEU A 131 -5.42 0.13 9.49
N LEU A 132 -4.68 -0.96 9.37
CA LEU A 132 -5.15 -2.20 8.74
C LEU A 132 -6.35 -2.79 9.46
N LEU A 133 -6.38 -2.75 10.79
CA LEU A 133 -7.52 -3.22 11.59
C LEU A 133 -8.76 -2.36 11.34
N VAL A 134 -8.61 -1.02 11.36
CA VAL A 134 -9.72 -0.10 11.10
C VAL A 134 -10.28 -0.29 9.69
N LEU A 135 -9.42 -0.36 8.67
CA LEU A 135 -9.83 -0.58 7.29
C LEU A 135 -10.49 -1.95 7.11
N SER A 136 -9.98 -3.00 7.74
CA SER A 136 -10.57 -4.35 7.69
C SER A 136 -11.93 -4.38 8.37
N ALA A 137 -12.10 -3.70 9.51
CA ALA A 137 -13.38 -3.59 10.20
C ALA A 137 -14.40 -2.84 9.34
N PHE A 138 -14.01 -1.70 8.75
CA PHE A 138 -14.87 -0.94 7.85
C PHE A 138 -15.27 -1.76 6.62
N GLN A 139 -14.33 -2.48 6.02
CA GLN A 139 -14.58 -3.40 4.91
C GLN A 139 -15.61 -4.47 5.30
N TYR A 140 -15.43 -5.13 6.45
CA TYR A 140 -16.35 -6.16 6.95
C TYR A 140 -17.76 -5.61 7.17
N LEU A 141 -17.87 -4.45 7.82
CA LEU A 141 -19.16 -3.78 8.07
C LEU A 141 -19.87 -3.41 6.77
N ASN A 142 -19.12 -2.92 5.77
CA ASN A 142 -19.66 -2.60 4.46
C ASN A 142 -20.16 -3.86 3.74
N GLN A 143 -19.36 -4.94 3.72
CA GLN A 143 -19.76 -6.23 3.13
C GLN A 143 -21.01 -6.81 3.81
N TRP A 144 -21.05 -6.75 5.15
CA TRP A 144 -22.19 -7.19 5.94
C TRP A 144 -23.47 -6.41 5.62
N THR A 145 -23.35 -5.08 5.48
CA THR A 145 -24.48 -4.21 5.12
C THR A 145 -25.01 -4.55 3.73
N ARG A 146 -24.13 -4.72 2.75
CA ARG A 146 -24.49 -5.10 1.38
C ARG A 146 -25.17 -6.48 1.33
N TYR A 147 -24.64 -7.45 2.06
CA TYR A 147 -25.22 -8.80 2.17
C TYR A 147 -26.64 -8.74 2.74
N LYS A 148 -26.84 -8.02 3.85
CA LYS A 148 -28.18 -7.86 4.45
C LYS A 148 -29.17 -7.21 3.48
N GLN A 149 -28.76 -6.14 2.80
CA GLN A 149 -29.61 -5.46 1.81
C GLN A 149 -29.99 -6.38 0.65
N ALA A 150 -29.05 -7.19 0.15
CA ALA A 150 -29.32 -8.15 -0.92
C ALA A 150 -30.32 -9.22 -0.48
N VAL A 151 -30.12 -9.81 0.71
CA VAL A 151 -31.05 -10.80 1.28
C VAL A 151 -32.45 -10.20 1.46
N ASP A 152 -32.54 -8.98 2.00
CA ASP A 152 -33.82 -8.30 2.19
C ASP A 152 -34.54 -8.00 0.87
N MET A 153 -33.79 -7.65 -0.18
CA MET A 153 -34.34 -7.43 -1.52
C MET A 153 -34.94 -8.71 -2.11
N VAL A 154 -34.23 -9.84 -2.01
CA VAL A 154 -34.75 -11.12 -2.51
C VAL A 154 -35.96 -11.57 -1.70
N LYS A 155 -35.95 -11.42 -0.37
CA LYS A 155 -37.10 -11.74 0.50
C LYS A 155 -38.38 -10.97 0.13
N ARG A 156 -38.24 -9.75 -0.42
CA ARG A 156 -39.38 -8.95 -0.89
C ARG A 156 -39.95 -9.43 -2.22
N THR A 157 -39.16 -10.15 -3.02
CA THR A 157 -39.54 -10.62 -4.36
C THR A 157 -40.73 -11.59 -4.28
N PRO A 158 -41.75 -11.46 -5.15
CA PRO A 158 -42.91 -12.35 -5.12
C PRO A 158 -42.52 -13.83 -5.33
N ALA A 159 -41.50 -14.11 -6.13
CA ALA A 159 -40.97 -15.47 -6.32
C ALA A 159 -40.54 -16.14 -5.00
N PHE A 160 -39.84 -15.40 -4.13
CA PHE A 160 -39.43 -15.88 -2.82
C PHE A 160 -40.64 -16.17 -1.92
N LYS A 161 -41.59 -15.23 -1.85
CA LYS A 161 -42.81 -15.39 -1.05
C LYS A 161 -43.67 -16.56 -1.52
N ASN A 162 -43.76 -16.76 -2.83
CA ASN A 162 -44.50 -17.88 -3.43
C ASN A 162 -43.81 -19.21 -3.13
N LYS A 163 -42.48 -19.26 -3.22
CA LYS A 163 -41.68 -20.45 -2.88
C LYS A 163 -41.77 -20.80 -1.39
N LEU A 164 -41.72 -19.79 -0.51
CA LEU A 164 -41.91 -19.98 0.93
C LEU A 164 -43.28 -20.57 1.24
N LYS A 165 -44.36 -20.02 0.64
CA LYS A 165 -45.72 -20.55 0.80
C LYS A 165 -45.88 -21.98 0.28
N ALA A 166 -45.23 -22.32 -0.84
CA ALA A 166 -45.26 -23.68 -1.39
C ALA A 166 -44.61 -24.70 -0.43
N LEU A 167 -43.46 -24.36 0.16
CA LEU A 167 -42.80 -25.18 1.18
C LEU A 167 -43.63 -25.33 2.46
N GLU A 168 -44.31 -24.26 2.89
CA GLU A 168 -45.26 -24.33 4.00
C GLU A 168 -46.38 -25.33 3.72
N LEU A 169 -46.96 -25.30 2.52
CA LEU A 169 -48.03 -26.19 2.09
C LEU A 169 -47.58 -27.66 2.03
N GLU A 170 -46.43 -27.94 1.42
CA GLU A 170 -45.88 -29.29 1.29
C GLU A 170 -45.65 -29.96 2.65
N ARG A 171 -45.19 -29.19 3.65
CA ARG A 171 -44.84 -29.72 4.98
C ARG A 171 -46.03 -29.77 5.94
N THR A 172 -46.97 -28.84 5.82
CA THR A 172 -48.18 -28.84 6.66
C THR A 172 -49.26 -29.78 6.13
N GLY A 173 -49.15 -30.22 4.87
CA GLY A 173 -50.18 -31.05 4.23
C GLY A 173 -51.57 -30.40 4.23
N GLY A 174 -51.62 -29.07 4.38
CA GLY A 174 -52.87 -28.32 4.55
C GLY A 174 -53.47 -28.33 5.97
N MET A 175 -52.80 -28.88 6.98
CA MET A 175 -53.30 -28.91 8.37
C MET A 175 -52.66 -27.82 9.26
N THR A 176 -53.49 -27.10 10.03
CA THR A 176 -53.04 -26.06 10.97
C THR A 176 -52.45 -26.67 12.25
N ILE A 177 -51.12 -26.76 12.35
CA ILE A 177 -50.41 -27.31 13.53
C ILE A 177 -50.21 -26.24 14.62
N ARG A 178 -50.22 -26.68 15.89
CA ARG A 178 -50.06 -25.91 17.14
C ARG A 178 -48.95 -24.81 17.08
N LYS A 179 -49.32 -23.59 17.50
CA LYS A 179 -48.54 -22.33 17.51
C LYS A 179 -47.05 -22.41 17.90
N LYS A 180 -46.64 -23.31 18.81
CA LYS A 180 -45.25 -23.40 19.30
C LYS A 180 -44.33 -24.20 18.37
N SER A 181 -44.87 -25.25 17.73
CA SER A 181 -44.17 -26.04 16.70
C SER A 181 -43.98 -25.21 15.42
N ASN A 182 -44.99 -24.39 15.09
CA ASN A 182 -44.99 -23.53 13.91
C ASN A 182 -43.82 -22.54 13.86
N LYS A 183 -43.43 -21.95 15.00
CA LYS A 183 -42.32 -20.97 15.04
C LYS A 183 -40.97 -21.61 14.72
N GLN A 184 -40.74 -22.83 15.17
CA GLN A 184 -39.47 -23.54 14.96
C GLN A 184 -39.38 -24.12 13.54
N ILE A 185 -40.51 -24.59 13.00
CA ILE A 185 -40.62 -25.04 11.60
C ILE A 185 -40.41 -23.85 10.65
N ASN A 186 -41.04 -22.70 10.89
CA ASN A 186 -40.89 -21.51 10.07
C ASN A 186 -39.44 -20.99 10.09
N LYS A 187 -38.79 -21.00 11.25
CA LYS A 187 -37.37 -20.60 11.36
C LYS A 187 -36.46 -21.52 10.54
N LYS A 188 -36.68 -22.84 10.62
CA LYS A 188 -35.89 -23.81 9.84
C LYS A 188 -36.14 -23.68 8.34
N MET A 189 -37.37 -23.40 7.94
CA MET A 189 -37.73 -23.18 6.53
C MET A 189 -37.16 -21.88 5.98
N GLU A 190 -37.16 -20.79 6.75
CA GLU A 190 -36.46 -19.56 6.39
C GLU A 190 -34.95 -19.79 6.26
N GLU A 191 -34.37 -20.65 7.11
CA GLU A 191 -32.95 -21.02 7.07
C GLU A 191 -32.62 -21.87 5.82
N ASP A 192 -33.39 -22.92 5.54
CA ASP A 192 -33.24 -23.77 4.35
C ASP A 192 -33.39 -22.95 3.06
N LEU A 193 -34.40 -22.06 3.00
CA LEU A 193 -34.62 -21.18 1.86
C LEU A 193 -33.54 -20.10 1.75
N SER A 194 -32.98 -19.64 2.88
CA SER A 194 -31.85 -18.72 2.87
C SER A 194 -30.58 -19.37 2.31
N ASN A 195 -30.31 -20.63 2.65
CA ASN A 195 -29.19 -21.40 2.11
C ASN A 195 -29.34 -21.64 0.60
N GLU A 196 -30.57 -21.85 0.12
CA GLU A 196 -30.83 -21.98 -1.32
C GLU A 196 -30.73 -20.62 -2.05
N LEU A 197 -31.09 -19.52 -1.38
CA LEU A 197 -30.92 -18.16 -1.90
C LEU A 197 -29.45 -17.76 -2.04
N GLU A 198 -28.60 -18.21 -1.10
CA GLU A 198 -27.15 -17.99 -1.16
C GLU A 198 -26.53 -18.56 -2.45
N LEU A 199 -27.12 -19.62 -3.02
CA LEU A 199 -26.69 -20.19 -4.29
C LEU A 199 -27.11 -19.36 -5.51
N GLN A 200 -28.14 -18.51 -5.39
CA GLN A 200 -28.69 -17.72 -6.50
C GLN A 200 -28.22 -16.26 -6.54
N ILE A 201 -27.86 -15.67 -5.39
CA ILE A 201 -27.43 -14.25 -5.32
C ILE A 201 -25.98 -14.12 -5.79
N LYS A 202 -25.78 -13.96 -7.11
CA LYS A 202 -24.46 -13.57 -7.64
C LYS A 202 -24.14 -12.13 -7.23
N GLY A 203 -23.12 -11.95 -6.38
CA GLY A 203 -22.54 -10.63 -6.05
C GLY A 203 -22.75 -10.11 -4.62
N ALA A 204 -23.47 -10.84 -3.76
CA ALA A 204 -23.56 -10.54 -2.34
C ALA A 204 -23.35 -11.82 -1.51
N GLU A 205 -22.09 -12.26 -1.46
CA GLU A 205 -21.67 -13.39 -0.63
C GLU A 205 -21.62 -12.98 0.86
N LYS A 206 -21.80 -13.97 1.74
CA LYS A 206 -21.65 -13.78 3.18
C LYS A 206 -20.22 -13.28 3.48
N PRO A 207 -20.05 -12.24 4.30
CA PRO A 207 -18.73 -11.67 4.54
C PRO A 207 -17.79 -12.72 5.15
N SER A 208 -16.70 -12.98 4.44
CA SER A 208 -15.68 -13.94 4.86
C SER A 208 -14.50 -13.20 5.50
N VAL A 209 -14.09 -13.68 6.67
CA VAL A 209 -12.91 -13.15 7.37
C VAL A 209 -11.63 -13.33 6.54
N TRP A 210 -11.54 -14.40 5.74
CA TRP A 210 -10.38 -14.66 4.88
C TRP A 210 -10.22 -13.65 3.75
N GLY A 211 -11.29 -12.93 3.39
CA GLY A 211 -11.28 -11.87 2.38
C GLY A 211 -10.90 -10.49 2.93
N LEU A 212 -10.65 -10.37 4.23
CA LEU A 212 -10.29 -9.09 4.85
C LEU A 212 -8.87 -8.68 4.50
N LEU A 213 -8.69 -7.38 4.26
CA LEU A 213 -7.40 -6.80 3.90
C LEU A 213 -6.30 -7.16 4.91
N GLY A 214 -6.59 -7.10 6.21
CA GLY A 214 -5.62 -7.45 7.25
C GLY A 214 -5.18 -8.92 7.18
N ILE A 215 -6.12 -9.86 7.00
CA ILE A 215 -5.79 -11.30 6.91
C ILE A 215 -5.05 -11.60 5.60
N ARG A 216 -5.46 -10.98 4.49
CA ARG A 216 -4.76 -11.12 3.21
C ARG A 216 -3.35 -10.55 3.26
N PHE A 217 -3.14 -9.46 4.00
CA PHE A 217 -1.80 -8.89 4.23
C PHE A 217 -0.91 -9.83 5.04
N ILE A 218 -1.46 -10.51 6.05
CA ILE A 218 -0.73 -11.52 6.84
C ILE A 218 -0.37 -12.75 5.99
N LEU A 219 -1.26 -13.17 5.10
CA LEU A 219 -1.02 -14.31 4.19
C LEU A 219 -0.18 -13.94 2.96
N LEU A 220 0.05 -12.64 2.71
CA LEU A 220 0.75 -12.16 1.53
C LEU A 220 2.13 -12.80 1.35
N PRO A 221 3.00 -12.89 2.39
CA PRO A 221 4.30 -13.55 2.26
C PRO A 221 4.17 -15.03 1.84
N TYR A 222 3.19 -15.75 2.40
CA TYR A 222 2.93 -17.14 2.02
C TYR A 222 2.49 -17.25 0.55
N THR A 223 1.58 -16.39 0.11
CA THR A 223 1.12 -16.40 -1.30
C THR A 223 2.22 -16.02 -2.28
N ILE A 224 3.07 -15.04 -1.94
CA ILE A 224 4.25 -14.68 -2.73
C ILE A 224 5.22 -15.86 -2.79
N GLY A 225 5.52 -16.50 -1.65
CA GLY A 225 6.40 -17.66 -1.62
C GLY A 225 5.89 -18.80 -2.51
N LYS A 226 4.60 -19.14 -2.42
CA LYS A 226 3.97 -20.14 -3.28
C LYS A 226 4.03 -19.76 -4.76
N LEU A 227 3.80 -18.48 -5.09
CA LEU A 227 3.89 -17.96 -6.46
C LEU A 227 5.31 -18.04 -7.01
N LEU A 228 6.32 -17.66 -6.21
CA LEU A 228 7.73 -17.73 -6.57
C LEU A 228 8.17 -19.17 -6.80
N LEU A 229 7.77 -20.10 -5.94
CA LEU A 229 8.03 -21.52 -6.13
C LEU A 229 7.37 -22.04 -7.40
N TRP A 230 6.11 -21.67 -7.65
CA TRP A 230 5.42 -22.04 -8.88
C TRP A 230 6.15 -21.51 -10.12
N HIS A 231 6.56 -20.24 -10.13
CA HIS A 231 7.34 -19.65 -11.23
C HIS A 231 8.72 -20.28 -11.39
N GLY A 232 9.42 -20.58 -10.30
CA GLY A 232 10.71 -21.27 -10.33
C GLY A 232 10.58 -22.67 -10.93
N CYS A 233 9.59 -23.45 -10.48
CA CYS A 233 9.27 -24.76 -11.04
C CYS A 233 8.89 -24.67 -12.51
N TRP A 234 8.07 -23.69 -12.90
CA TRP A 234 7.66 -23.44 -14.28
C TRP A 234 8.87 -23.10 -15.17
N PHE A 235 9.70 -22.16 -14.72
CA PHE A 235 10.91 -21.73 -15.43
C PHE A 235 11.86 -22.92 -15.63
N TRP A 236 12.10 -23.71 -14.59
CA TRP A 236 12.94 -24.89 -14.68
C TRP A 236 12.38 -25.93 -15.67
N ARG A 237 11.09 -26.27 -15.53
CA ARG A 237 10.44 -27.29 -16.36
C ARG A 237 10.43 -26.90 -17.84
N TYR A 238 10.07 -25.66 -18.16
CA TYR A 238 9.79 -25.26 -19.54
C TYR A 238 10.94 -24.50 -20.22
N ASN A 239 11.72 -23.68 -19.50
CA ASN A 239 12.85 -22.97 -20.12
C ASN A 239 14.16 -23.77 -20.04
N VAL A 240 14.44 -24.44 -18.92
CA VAL A 240 15.70 -25.18 -18.75
C VAL A 240 15.60 -26.59 -19.33
N LYS A 241 14.62 -27.38 -18.87
CA LYS A 241 14.45 -28.79 -19.29
C LYS A 241 13.79 -28.93 -20.68
N ARG A 242 13.16 -27.87 -21.20
CA ARG A 242 12.43 -27.85 -22.48
C ARG A 242 11.44 -29.01 -22.64
N SER A 243 10.78 -29.43 -21.56
CA SER A 243 9.75 -30.47 -21.64
C SER A 243 8.51 -29.96 -22.38
N PRO A 244 7.75 -30.81 -23.10
CA PRO A 244 6.47 -30.42 -23.68
C PRO A 244 5.48 -29.99 -22.57
N TYR A 245 4.61 -29.04 -22.89
CA TYR A 245 3.56 -28.60 -21.96
C TYR A 245 2.59 -29.76 -21.65
N SER A 246 2.28 -29.94 -20.37
CA SER A 246 1.14 -30.76 -19.95
C SER A 246 -0.15 -30.19 -20.53
N TRP A 247 -1.18 -31.02 -20.70
CA TRP A 247 -2.50 -30.56 -21.15
C TRP A 247 -3.04 -29.42 -20.25
N GLU A 248 -2.89 -29.54 -18.93
CA GLU A 248 -3.33 -28.53 -17.96
C GLU A 248 -2.59 -27.19 -18.14
N ASP A 249 -1.28 -27.27 -18.36
CA ASP A 249 -0.42 -26.10 -18.54
C ASP A 249 -0.66 -25.43 -19.90
N ALA A 250 -0.90 -26.22 -20.94
CA ALA A 250 -1.29 -25.75 -22.27
C ALA A 250 -2.69 -25.11 -22.26
N SER A 251 -3.64 -25.69 -21.52
CA SER A 251 -4.97 -25.15 -21.29
C SER A 251 -4.90 -23.80 -20.55
N TYR A 252 -4.10 -23.71 -19.48
CA TYR A 252 -3.84 -22.47 -18.76
C TYR A 252 -3.24 -21.38 -19.67
N LEU A 253 -2.24 -21.71 -20.49
CA LEU A 253 -1.63 -20.77 -21.41
C LEU A 253 -2.61 -20.32 -22.51
N THR A 254 -3.42 -21.23 -23.04
CA THR A 254 -4.45 -20.95 -24.04
C THR A 254 -5.51 -20.00 -23.47
N GLN A 255 -6.04 -20.33 -22.30
CA GLN A 255 -6.98 -19.48 -21.57
C GLN A 255 -6.41 -18.07 -21.36
N ARG A 256 -5.17 -17.98 -20.88
CA ARG A 256 -4.49 -16.70 -20.63
C ARG A 256 -4.25 -15.91 -21.91
N SER A 257 -3.95 -16.57 -23.02
CA SER A 257 -3.74 -15.94 -24.34
C SER A 257 -5.02 -15.34 -24.91
N LEU A 258 -6.17 -15.98 -24.67
CA LEU A 258 -7.49 -15.51 -25.10
C LEU A 258 -8.08 -14.44 -24.17
N GLY A 259 -7.53 -14.27 -22.96
CA GLY A 259 -8.03 -13.33 -21.97
C GLY A 259 -9.37 -13.75 -21.35
N VAL A 260 -9.69 -15.04 -21.37
CA VAL A 260 -10.97 -15.57 -20.88
C VAL A 260 -10.91 -15.73 -19.35
N PRO A 261 -11.89 -15.20 -18.59
CA PRO A 261 -11.97 -15.43 -17.15
C PRO A 261 -12.00 -16.93 -16.82
N PRO A 262 -11.38 -17.37 -15.72
CA PRO A 262 -11.36 -18.79 -15.32
C PRO A 262 -12.75 -19.39 -15.20
N ASP A 263 -13.72 -18.64 -14.67
CA ASP A 263 -15.09 -19.10 -14.57
C ASP A 263 -15.73 -19.34 -15.94
N SER A 264 -15.50 -18.47 -16.92
CA SER A 264 -16.02 -18.67 -18.27
C SER A 264 -15.37 -19.86 -18.96
N TRP A 265 -14.08 -20.10 -18.68
CA TRP A 265 -13.33 -21.21 -19.26
C TRP A 265 -13.86 -22.58 -18.81
N THR A 266 -14.27 -22.72 -17.55
CA THR A 266 -14.77 -24.01 -17.03
C THR A 266 -16.06 -24.45 -17.73
N PHE A 267 -16.94 -23.50 -18.09
CA PHE A 267 -18.22 -23.78 -18.76
C PHE A 267 -18.11 -24.02 -20.27
N ILE A 268 -16.94 -23.84 -20.89
CA ILE A 268 -16.73 -24.18 -22.30
C ILE A 268 -16.72 -25.71 -22.45
N ASP A 269 -17.35 -26.20 -23.53
CA ASP A 269 -17.35 -27.61 -23.88
C ASP A 269 -15.93 -28.17 -24.02
N GLU A 270 -15.71 -29.38 -23.52
CA GLU A 270 -14.37 -29.98 -23.46
C GLU A 270 -13.76 -30.18 -24.86
N SER A 271 -14.58 -30.55 -25.84
CA SER A 271 -14.16 -30.65 -27.25
C SER A 271 -13.67 -29.32 -27.83
N THR A 272 -14.30 -28.22 -27.42
CA THR A 272 -13.89 -26.88 -27.84
C THR A 272 -12.58 -26.49 -27.18
N LYS A 273 -12.37 -26.84 -25.90
CA LYS A 273 -11.08 -26.62 -25.21
C LYS A 273 -9.96 -27.39 -25.89
N GLU A 274 -10.19 -28.65 -26.27
CA GLU A 274 -9.21 -29.46 -26.98
C GLU A 274 -8.80 -28.84 -28.32
N ASP A 275 -9.74 -28.39 -29.15
CA ASP A 275 -9.44 -27.70 -30.42
C ASP A 275 -8.62 -26.41 -30.18
N LEU A 276 -9.00 -25.61 -29.18
CA LEU A 276 -8.28 -24.38 -28.85
C LEU A 276 -6.85 -24.65 -28.35
N VAL A 277 -6.65 -25.69 -27.54
CA VAL A 277 -5.33 -26.08 -27.05
C VAL A 277 -4.46 -26.65 -28.17
N GLN A 278 -5.04 -27.44 -29.08
CA GLN A 278 -4.33 -27.99 -30.25
C GLN A 278 -3.82 -26.90 -31.19
N ARG A 279 -4.53 -25.78 -31.31
CA ARG A 279 -4.11 -24.60 -32.10
C ARG A 279 -2.93 -23.83 -31.49
N ARG A 280 -2.47 -24.20 -30.28
CA ARG A 280 -1.32 -23.58 -29.59
C ARG A 280 -1.40 -22.05 -29.55
N LEU A 281 -2.53 -21.53 -29.09
CA LEU A 281 -2.83 -20.09 -29.10
C LEU A 281 -1.92 -19.26 -28.17
N TRP A 282 -1.09 -19.90 -27.36
CA TRP A 282 -0.03 -19.22 -26.61
C TRP A 282 1.12 -18.72 -27.48
N GLU A 283 1.21 -19.18 -28.73
CA GLU A 283 2.11 -18.60 -29.75
C GLU A 283 1.44 -17.40 -30.41
N LYS A 284 2.13 -16.25 -30.44
CA LYS A 284 1.57 -14.98 -30.92
C LYS A 284 1.06 -15.04 -32.36
N SER A 285 1.76 -15.76 -33.24
CA SER A 285 1.36 -15.96 -34.64
C SER A 285 0.03 -16.71 -34.78
N ASN A 286 -0.15 -17.77 -33.99
CA ASN A 286 -1.32 -18.63 -34.04
C ASN A 286 -2.54 -17.87 -33.48
N LEU A 287 -2.34 -17.14 -32.37
CA LEU A 287 -3.38 -16.28 -31.81
C LEU A 287 -3.85 -15.22 -32.80
N GLN A 288 -2.93 -14.52 -33.48
CA GLN A 288 -3.28 -13.49 -34.46
C GLN A 288 -4.07 -14.08 -35.64
N SER A 289 -3.66 -15.26 -36.10
CA SER A 289 -4.35 -15.98 -37.17
C SER A 289 -5.76 -16.38 -36.77
N TYR A 290 -5.91 -16.98 -35.59
CA TYR A 290 -7.22 -17.34 -35.01
C TYR A 290 -8.14 -16.12 -34.84
N LEU A 291 -7.64 -15.02 -34.28
CA LEU A 291 -8.43 -13.79 -34.13
C LEU A 291 -8.83 -13.20 -35.50
N ALA A 292 -7.99 -13.33 -36.52
CA ALA A 292 -8.31 -12.89 -37.87
C ALA A 292 -9.39 -13.78 -38.52
N GLU A 293 -9.35 -15.10 -38.30
CA GLU A 293 -10.39 -16.04 -38.72
C GLU A 293 -11.73 -15.71 -38.06
N MET A 294 -11.77 -15.55 -36.74
CA MET A 294 -12.98 -15.19 -35.99
C MET A 294 -13.59 -13.86 -36.47
N ARG A 295 -12.76 -12.87 -36.81
CA ARG A 295 -13.23 -11.60 -37.40
C ARG A 295 -13.83 -11.79 -38.79
N LYS A 296 -13.21 -12.62 -39.65
CA LYS A 296 -13.75 -12.93 -40.99
C LYS A 296 -15.07 -13.67 -40.89
N GLU A 297 -15.18 -14.61 -39.97
CA GLU A 297 -16.40 -15.39 -39.77
C GLU A 297 -17.54 -14.54 -39.20
N SER A 298 -17.26 -13.66 -38.23
CA SER A 298 -18.25 -12.69 -37.75
C SER A 298 -18.76 -11.76 -38.86
N LYS A 299 -17.88 -11.36 -39.81
CA LYS A 299 -18.27 -10.58 -40.99
C LYS A 299 -19.09 -11.36 -42.01
N ARG A 300 -18.91 -12.68 -42.11
CA ARG A 300 -19.72 -13.55 -42.99
C ARG A 300 -21.12 -13.84 -42.43
N ARG A 301 -21.27 -13.80 -41.10
CA ARG A 301 -22.54 -14.04 -40.39
C ARG A 301 -23.42 -12.77 -40.26
N ARG A 302 -22.89 -11.60 -40.60
CA ARG A 302 -23.60 -10.32 -40.67
C ARG A 302 -23.95 -10.00 -42.11
#